data_AF-M2A6L0-F1
#
_entry.id   AF-M2A6L0-F1
#
_cell.length_a   1.000
_cell.length_b   1.000
_cell.length_c   1.000
_cell.angle_alpha   90.00
_cell.angle_beta   90.00
_cell.angle_gamma   90.00
#
_symmetry.space_group_name_H-M   'P 1'
#
loop_
_entity.id
_entity.type
_entity.pdbx_description
1 polymer ?
#
loop_
_entity_poly.entity_id
_entity_poly.type
_entity_poly.pdbx_seq_one_letter_code
_entity_poly.pdbx_strand_id
1 'polypeptide(L)'
;MQLKIGVMGGAGNDVPDNFLRLAALLGERIAEADCILVTGACPGLPLAAARGASERGGMVIGISPALSLDEHAYHYGSPTLAHDVLIFTGSGLMGREVVNIRSSDIVIIVGGSSGTLGELAIAYDEGKLIGVLTGTGGISDMVKTILETCQKATGARVLYSDDPQQLVTDLLEVYRTEHFRHPSVFCRGNEHEPMLSGAEGKRDAVCGMTVPPGQAAARRKREEVEYVFCSLRCAEKFDERPRRYLESTTE
;
A
#
# COMPACT_ATOMS: atom_id res chain seq x y z
N MET A 1 9.28 -8.06 3.77
CA MET A 1 8.28 -7.74 2.72
C MET A 1 8.12 -6.23 2.66
N GLN A 2 8.03 -5.61 1.47
CA GLN A 2 7.66 -4.18 1.37
C GLN A 2 6.16 -4.01 1.59
N LEU A 3 5.76 -2.95 2.29
CA LEU A 3 4.34 -2.65 2.50
C LEU A 3 3.70 -2.17 1.21
N LYS A 4 2.44 -2.59 1.00
CA LYS A 4 1.62 -2.26 -0.16
C LYS A 4 0.57 -1.25 0.27
N ILE A 5 0.62 -0.06 -0.29
CA ILE A 5 -0.35 1.00 -0.03
C ILE A 5 -1.23 1.15 -1.27
N GLY A 6 -2.52 0.88 -1.12
CA GLY A 6 -3.51 1.03 -2.18
C GLY A 6 -4.04 2.45 -2.23
N VAL A 7 -4.06 3.09 -3.39
CA VAL A 7 -4.69 4.41 -3.59
C VAL A 7 -5.94 4.28 -4.43
N MET A 8 -7.07 4.64 -3.83
CA MET A 8 -8.42 4.52 -4.37
C MET A 8 -8.98 5.91 -4.64
N GLY A 9 -9.60 6.11 -5.81
CA GLY A 9 -10.10 7.43 -6.18
C GLY A 9 -10.78 7.47 -7.54
N GLY A 10 -11.36 8.63 -7.84
CA GLY A 10 -12.15 8.83 -9.05
C GLY A 10 -11.32 8.73 -10.33
N ALA A 11 -11.89 8.03 -11.33
CA ALA A 11 -11.27 7.81 -12.64
C ALA A 11 -11.79 8.76 -13.76
N GLY A 12 -12.54 9.79 -13.39
CA GLY A 12 -13.14 10.74 -14.34
C GLY A 12 -12.14 11.73 -14.93
N ASN A 13 -12.51 12.34 -16.06
CA ASN A 13 -11.70 13.38 -16.72
C ASN A 13 -11.87 14.77 -16.09
N ASP A 14 -12.93 14.98 -15.29
CA ASP A 14 -13.26 16.28 -14.68
C ASP A 14 -12.64 16.44 -13.28
N VAL A 15 -11.48 15.84 -13.03
CA VAL A 15 -10.78 15.96 -11.74
C VAL A 15 -9.98 17.27 -11.73
N PRO A 16 -10.21 18.16 -10.75
CA PRO A 16 -9.45 19.41 -10.63
C PRO A 16 -7.93 19.19 -10.55
N ASP A 17 -7.17 20.04 -11.23
CA ASP A 17 -5.70 19.94 -11.30
C ASP A 17 -5.02 19.92 -9.92
N ASN A 18 -5.57 20.65 -8.95
CA ASN A 18 -5.04 20.63 -7.58
C ASN A 18 -5.20 19.25 -6.92
N PHE A 19 -6.28 18.52 -7.20
CA PHE A 19 -6.46 17.16 -6.68
C PHE A 19 -5.54 16.17 -7.38
N LEU A 20 -5.32 16.32 -8.70
CA LEU A 20 -4.31 15.52 -9.42
C LEU A 20 -2.90 15.75 -8.86
N ARG A 21 -2.54 17.01 -8.54
CA ARG A 21 -1.25 17.32 -7.90
C ARG A 21 -1.12 16.68 -6.52
N LEU A 22 -2.16 16.73 -5.70
CA LEU A 22 -2.15 16.10 -4.37
C LEU A 22 -2.04 14.57 -4.48
N ALA A 23 -2.73 13.95 -5.43
CA ALA A 23 -2.61 12.50 -5.68
C ALA A 23 -1.22 12.11 -6.19
N ALA A 24 -0.62 12.89 -7.10
CA ALA A 24 0.76 12.68 -7.54
C ALA A 24 1.73 12.80 -6.37
N LEU A 25 1.60 13.85 -5.55
CA LEU A 25 2.42 14.05 -4.36
C LEU A 25 2.28 12.88 -3.39
N LEU A 26 1.06 12.37 -3.18
CA LEU A 26 0.82 11.17 -2.37
C LEU A 26 1.60 9.95 -2.93
N GLY A 27 1.57 9.74 -4.24
CA GLY A 27 2.37 8.71 -4.91
C GLY A 27 3.87 8.86 -4.65
N GLU A 28 4.41 10.07 -4.77
CA GLU A 28 5.81 10.38 -4.46
C GLU A 28 6.16 10.00 -3.01
N ARG A 29 5.31 10.39 -2.04
CA ARG A 29 5.52 10.11 -0.61
C ARG A 29 5.50 8.61 -0.31
N ILE A 30 4.62 7.85 -0.96
CA ILE A 30 4.56 6.38 -0.83
C ILE A 30 5.87 5.74 -1.34
N ALA A 31 6.37 6.18 -2.49
CA ALA A 31 7.62 5.68 -3.06
C ALA A 31 8.85 6.05 -2.21
N GLU A 32 8.94 7.29 -1.73
CA GLU A 32 10.00 7.76 -0.84
C GLU A 32 10.03 6.99 0.49
N ALA A 33 8.86 6.55 0.95
CA ALA A 33 8.72 5.67 2.12
C ALA A 33 9.10 4.19 1.85
N ASP A 34 9.61 3.86 0.66
CA ASP A 34 10.02 2.51 0.23
C ASP A 34 8.87 1.49 0.25
N CYS A 35 7.64 1.96 0.01
CA CYS A 35 6.43 1.17 -0.11
C CYS A 35 6.09 0.90 -1.60
N ILE A 36 5.34 -0.17 -1.83
CA ILE A 36 4.77 -0.49 -3.14
C ILE A 36 3.43 0.23 -3.25
N LEU A 37 3.21 0.97 -4.34
CA LEU A 37 1.92 1.55 -4.64
C LEU A 37 1.06 0.54 -5.39
N VAL A 38 -0.17 0.32 -4.92
CA VAL A 38 -1.19 -0.45 -5.63
C VAL A 38 -2.28 0.49 -6.08
N THR A 39 -2.70 0.40 -7.33
CA THR A 39 -3.78 1.24 -7.87
C THR A 39 -4.76 0.42 -8.67
N GLY A 40 -5.83 1.09 -9.08
CA GLY A 40 -6.80 0.54 -9.99
C GLY A 40 -6.42 0.48 -11.47
N ALA A 41 -5.21 0.87 -11.87
CA ALA A 41 -4.83 0.94 -13.29
C ALA A 41 -5.89 1.64 -14.17
N CYS A 42 -6.42 2.76 -13.69
CA CYS A 42 -7.44 3.57 -14.34
C CYS A 42 -7.00 5.04 -14.38
N PRO A 43 -7.61 5.87 -15.24
CA PRO A 43 -7.31 7.31 -15.32
C PRO A 43 -7.60 8.07 -14.02
N GLY A 44 -7.42 9.39 -14.03
CA GLY A 44 -7.76 10.27 -12.90
C GLY A 44 -6.77 10.17 -11.73
N LEU A 45 -7.30 10.16 -10.51
CA LEU A 45 -6.50 10.21 -9.28
C LEU A 45 -5.57 8.99 -9.09
N PRO A 46 -6.00 7.74 -9.38
CA PRO A 46 -5.12 6.58 -9.30
C PRO A 46 -3.92 6.66 -10.26
N LEU A 47 -4.12 7.15 -11.49
CA LEU A 47 -3.02 7.36 -12.45
C LEU A 47 -2.08 8.48 -11.99
N ALA A 48 -2.60 9.56 -11.41
CA ALA A 48 -1.77 10.63 -10.88
C ALA A 48 -0.83 10.12 -9.78
N ALA A 49 -1.36 9.33 -8.83
CA ALA A 49 -0.55 8.68 -7.81
C ALA A 49 0.48 7.70 -8.41
N ALA A 50 0.06 6.88 -9.39
CA ALA A 50 0.97 5.98 -10.11
C ALA A 50 2.16 6.73 -10.74
N ARG A 51 1.90 7.86 -11.40
CA ARG A 51 2.94 8.70 -12.00
C ARG A 51 3.90 9.26 -10.95
N GLY A 52 3.38 9.84 -9.87
CA GLY A 52 4.23 10.39 -8.80
C GLY A 52 5.12 9.34 -8.15
N ALA A 53 4.60 8.14 -7.91
CA ALA A 53 5.41 7.03 -7.40
C ALA A 53 6.49 6.58 -8.40
N SER A 54 6.11 6.42 -9.68
CA SER A 54 7.01 6.00 -10.75
C SER A 54 8.15 7.00 -10.99
N GLU A 55 7.87 8.30 -10.94
CA GLU A 55 8.87 9.37 -11.06
C GLU A 55 9.91 9.37 -9.93
N ARG A 56 9.57 8.79 -8.77
CA ARG A 56 10.50 8.57 -7.65
C ARG A 56 11.16 7.19 -7.66
N GLY A 57 10.96 6.40 -8.73
CA GLY A 57 11.48 5.03 -8.84
C GLY A 57 10.78 4.02 -7.92
N GLY A 58 9.58 4.35 -7.44
CA GLY A 58 8.75 3.43 -6.67
C GLY A 58 8.15 2.33 -7.55
N MET A 59 7.94 1.16 -6.95
CA MET A 59 7.25 0.04 -7.61
C MET A 59 5.74 0.30 -7.62
N VAL A 60 5.13 0.26 -8.80
CA VAL A 60 3.69 0.48 -8.98
C VAL A 60 3.02 -0.74 -9.60
N ILE A 61 2.02 -1.28 -8.90
CA ILE A 61 1.19 -2.41 -9.34
C ILE A 61 -0.21 -1.90 -9.66
N GLY A 62 -0.67 -2.15 -10.88
CA GLY A 62 -2.02 -1.83 -11.32
C GLY A 62 -2.93 -3.06 -11.35
N ILE A 63 -4.06 -3.03 -10.66
CA ILE A 63 -5.07 -4.09 -10.71
C ILE A 63 -6.14 -3.71 -11.74
N SER A 64 -6.15 -4.43 -12.87
CA SER A 64 -7.04 -4.17 -13.99
C SER A 64 -8.30 -5.03 -13.96
N PRO A 65 -9.47 -4.46 -14.33
CA PRO A 65 -10.71 -5.23 -14.49
C PRO A 65 -10.68 -6.22 -15.68
N ALA A 66 -9.76 -6.00 -16.62
CA ALA A 66 -9.67 -6.74 -17.88
C ALA A 66 -9.08 -8.14 -17.72
N LEU A 67 -9.28 -8.98 -18.73
CA LEU A 67 -8.67 -10.30 -18.95
C LEU A 67 -7.31 -10.23 -19.65
N SER A 68 -7.00 -9.11 -20.32
CA SER A 68 -5.76 -8.93 -21.08
C SER A 68 -5.39 -7.44 -21.22
N LEU A 69 -4.17 -7.20 -21.73
CA LEU A 69 -3.72 -5.85 -22.06
C LEU A 69 -4.56 -5.18 -23.15
N ASP A 70 -5.05 -5.96 -24.11
CA ASP A 70 -5.89 -5.46 -25.21
C ASP A 70 -7.22 -4.93 -24.68
N GLU A 71 -7.93 -5.74 -23.90
CA GLU A 71 -9.18 -5.32 -23.26
C GLU A 71 -8.95 -4.16 -22.28
N HIS A 72 -7.84 -4.16 -21.54
CA HIS A 72 -7.46 -3.06 -20.66
C HIS A 72 -7.34 -1.73 -21.42
N ALA A 73 -6.57 -1.72 -22.51
CA ALA A 73 -6.28 -0.49 -23.25
C ALA A 73 -7.47 -0.02 -24.09
N TYR A 74 -8.17 -0.94 -24.75
CA TYR A 74 -9.15 -0.58 -25.78
C TYR A 74 -10.60 -0.67 -25.32
N HIS A 75 -10.96 -1.65 -24.48
CA HIS A 75 -12.33 -1.75 -23.95
C HIS A 75 -12.52 -0.80 -22.76
N TYR A 76 -11.59 -0.82 -21.81
CA TYR A 76 -11.67 0.03 -20.62
C TYR A 76 -11.06 1.42 -20.81
N GLY A 77 -10.28 1.66 -21.87
CA GLY A 77 -9.59 2.93 -22.07
C GLY A 77 -8.58 3.22 -20.96
N SER A 78 -8.06 2.19 -20.30
CA SER A 78 -7.19 2.33 -19.14
C SER A 78 -5.73 2.62 -19.53
N PRO A 79 -4.99 3.34 -18.67
CA PRO A 79 -3.60 3.70 -18.92
C PRO A 79 -2.65 2.50 -18.83
N THR A 80 -1.80 2.35 -19.84
CA THR A 80 -0.78 1.29 -19.93
C THR A 80 0.61 1.72 -19.44
N LEU A 81 0.74 2.96 -18.95
CA LEU A 81 2.00 3.56 -18.48
C LEU A 81 1.90 3.90 -16.99
N ALA A 82 3.06 4.16 -16.37
CA ALA A 82 3.24 4.41 -14.93
C ALA A 82 2.96 3.22 -13.99
N HIS A 83 2.78 2.02 -14.54
CA HIS A 83 2.66 0.77 -13.78
C HIS A 83 3.78 -0.17 -14.23
N ASP A 84 4.53 -0.73 -13.28
CA ASP A 84 5.57 -1.73 -13.56
C ASP A 84 4.95 -3.10 -13.81
N VAL A 85 3.83 -3.39 -13.13
CA VAL A 85 3.09 -4.64 -13.25
C VAL A 85 1.60 -4.36 -13.38
N LEU A 86 0.96 -4.96 -14.39
CA LEU A 86 -0.49 -5.01 -14.52
C LEU A 86 -1.00 -6.41 -14.21
N ILE A 87 -1.97 -6.51 -13.31
CA ILE A 87 -2.68 -7.76 -12.97
C ILE A 87 -4.06 -7.72 -13.62
N PHE A 88 -4.28 -8.58 -14.60
CA PHE A 88 -5.55 -8.72 -15.31
C PHE A 88 -6.46 -9.70 -14.55
N THR A 89 -7.50 -9.17 -13.91
CA THR A 89 -8.39 -9.95 -13.04
C THR A 89 -9.55 -10.62 -13.76
N GLY A 90 -9.94 -10.13 -14.94
CA GLY A 90 -11.15 -10.56 -15.65
C GLY A 90 -12.45 -10.45 -14.86
N SER A 91 -12.45 -9.68 -13.76
CA SER A 91 -13.53 -9.67 -12.77
C SER A 91 -14.44 -8.43 -12.90
N GLY A 92 -14.27 -7.65 -13.98
CA GLY A 92 -14.98 -6.39 -14.18
C GLY A 92 -14.57 -5.33 -13.16
N LEU A 93 -15.24 -4.18 -13.19
CA LEU A 93 -14.90 -3.03 -12.34
C LEU A 93 -15.03 -3.36 -10.85
N MET A 94 -16.19 -3.89 -10.44
CA MET A 94 -16.47 -4.19 -9.02
C MET A 94 -15.64 -5.35 -8.48
N GLY A 95 -15.48 -6.44 -9.22
CA GLY A 95 -14.71 -7.59 -8.75
C GLY A 95 -13.23 -7.26 -8.56
N ARG A 96 -12.69 -6.37 -9.41
CA ARG A 96 -11.33 -5.87 -9.27
C ARG A 96 -11.12 -5.04 -7.99
N GLU A 97 -12.11 -4.27 -7.55
CA GLU A 97 -12.00 -3.45 -6.33
C GLU A 97 -11.64 -4.32 -5.12
N VAL A 98 -12.29 -5.49 -5.00
CA VAL A 98 -11.99 -6.47 -3.93
C VAL A 98 -10.54 -6.94 -3.98
N VAL A 99 -10.03 -7.27 -5.17
CA VAL A 99 -8.62 -7.69 -5.34
C VAL A 99 -7.67 -6.57 -4.95
N ASN A 100 -7.98 -5.32 -5.32
CA ASN A 100 -7.16 -4.15 -5.01
C ASN A 100 -7.09 -3.89 -3.49
N ILE A 101 -8.24 -3.87 -2.81
CA ILE A 101 -8.32 -3.68 -1.35
C ILE A 101 -7.59 -4.81 -0.60
N ARG A 102 -7.79 -6.07 -1.02
CA ARG A 102 -7.15 -7.23 -0.36
C ARG A 102 -5.66 -7.33 -0.61
N SER A 103 -5.19 -6.83 -1.75
CA SER A 103 -3.75 -6.77 -2.09
C SER A 103 -3.04 -5.61 -1.37
N SER A 104 -3.77 -4.74 -0.68
CA SER A 104 -3.24 -3.58 0.03
C SER A 104 -3.16 -3.84 1.53
N ASP A 105 -2.01 -3.53 2.13
CA ASP A 105 -1.81 -3.54 3.58
C ASP A 105 -2.45 -2.31 4.23
N ILE A 106 -2.40 -1.17 3.53
CA ILE A 106 -3.03 0.12 3.90
C ILE A 106 -3.82 0.62 2.68
N VAL A 107 -5.01 1.17 2.90
CA VAL A 107 -5.87 1.74 1.84
C VAL A 107 -5.97 3.24 2.03
N ILE A 108 -5.73 4.05 0.99
CA ILE A 108 -5.91 5.49 1.01
C ILE A 108 -7.01 5.89 0.04
N ILE A 109 -7.98 6.64 0.54
CA ILE A 109 -9.11 7.20 -0.22
C ILE A 109 -8.80 8.65 -0.59
N VAL A 110 -8.92 8.96 -1.88
CA VAL A 110 -8.69 10.31 -2.45
C VAL A 110 -9.85 10.68 -3.38
N GLY A 111 -10.51 11.80 -3.12
CA GLY A 111 -11.63 12.31 -3.90
C GLY A 111 -12.73 11.26 -4.10
N GLY A 112 -13.13 11.08 -5.36
CA GLY A 112 -13.89 9.91 -5.79
C GLY A 112 -15.40 10.07 -5.89
N SER A 113 -16.03 9.03 -6.41
CA SER A 113 -17.47 8.92 -6.66
C SER A 113 -17.99 7.55 -6.20
N SER A 114 -19.05 7.01 -6.80
CA SER A 114 -19.67 5.75 -6.38
C SER A 114 -18.71 4.55 -6.33
N GLY A 115 -17.75 4.43 -7.25
CA GLY A 115 -16.75 3.36 -7.20
C GLY A 115 -15.86 3.46 -5.96
N THR A 116 -15.38 4.67 -5.65
CA THR A 116 -14.59 4.94 -4.44
C THR A 116 -15.38 4.69 -3.16
N LEU A 117 -16.69 4.92 -3.17
CA LEU A 117 -17.57 4.53 -2.07
C LEU A 117 -17.64 3.00 -1.90
N GLY A 118 -17.67 2.25 -3.01
CA GLY A 118 -17.58 0.79 -3.00
C GLY A 118 -16.26 0.30 -2.40
N GLU A 119 -15.14 0.86 -2.82
CA GLU A 119 -13.80 0.56 -2.29
C GLU A 119 -13.70 0.89 -0.79
N LEU A 120 -14.23 2.04 -0.35
CA LEU A 120 -14.32 2.40 1.06
C LEU A 120 -15.16 1.39 1.84
N ALA A 121 -16.32 0.98 1.33
CA ALA A 121 -17.19 0.04 2.00
C ALA A 121 -16.51 -1.31 2.21
N ILE A 122 -15.80 -1.83 1.19
CA ILE A 122 -15.03 -3.08 1.29
C ILE A 122 -13.91 -2.92 2.33
N ALA A 123 -13.10 -1.85 2.23
CA ALA A 123 -11.99 -1.64 3.15
C ALA A 123 -12.47 -1.48 4.61
N TYR A 124 -13.57 -0.76 4.82
CA TYR A 124 -14.16 -0.57 6.13
C TYR A 124 -14.72 -1.88 6.68
N ASP A 125 -15.47 -2.64 5.88
CA ASP A 125 -16.08 -3.90 6.32
C ASP A 125 -15.05 -4.97 6.67
N GLU A 126 -13.93 -5.00 5.93
CA GLU A 126 -12.84 -5.94 6.18
C GLU A 126 -11.91 -5.49 7.33
N GLY A 127 -12.12 -4.31 7.92
CA GLY A 127 -11.33 -3.84 9.07
C GLY A 127 -9.93 -3.32 8.71
N LYS A 128 -9.77 -2.78 7.50
CA LYS A 128 -8.46 -2.27 7.02
C LYS A 128 -8.01 -1.02 7.79
N LEU A 129 -6.72 -0.71 7.69
CA LEU A 129 -6.18 0.60 8.03
C LEU A 129 -6.40 1.53 6.83
N ILE A 130 -7.18 2.59 7.05
CA ILE A 130 -7.67 3.49 6.02
C ILE A 130 -7.11 4.89 6.26
N GLY A 131 -6.47 5.46 5.25
CA GLY A 131 -6.17 6.88 5.16
C GLY A 131 -7.19 7.61 4.31
N VAL A 132 -7.51 8.84 4.67
CA VAL A 132 -8.39 9.71 3.88
C VAL A 132 -7.64 11.01 3.61
N LEU A 133 -7.34 11.27 2.34
CA LEU A 133 -6.76 12.54 1.93
C LEU A 133 -7.87 13.57 1.74
N THR A 134 -8.13 14.35 2.79
CA THR A 134 -9.20 15.35 2.83
C THR A 134 -8.86 16.58 1.98
N GLY A 135 -9.87 17.38 1.65
CA GLY A 135 -9.71 18.53 0.77
C GLY A 135 -9.55 18.15 -0.70
N THR A 136 -9.91 16.91 -1.06
CA THR A 136 -9.89 16.39 -2.44
C THR A 136 -11.30 16.12 -3.01
N GLY A 137 -12.34 16.60 -2.33
CA GLY A 137 -13.74 16.55 -2.78
C GLY A 137 -14.37 15.16 -2.73
N GLY A 138 -15.57 15.02 -3.29
CA GLY A 138 -16.19 13.71 -3.51
C GLY A 138 -16.37 12.87 -2.23
N ILE A 139 -16.10 11.57 -2.34
CA ILE A 139 -16.27 10.62 -1.24
C ILE A 139 -15.28 10.86 -0.10
N SER A 140 -14.02 11.23 -0.38
CA SER A 140 -13.00 11.45 0.67
C SER A 140 -13.47 12.46 1.72
N ASP A 141 -14.12 13.56 1.32
CA ASP A 141 -14.58 14.59 2.24
C ASP A 141 -15.89 14.20 2.97
N MET A 142 -16.56 13.13 2.52
CA MET A 142 -17.77 12.59 3.14
C MET A 142 -17.52 11.37 4.02
N VAL A 143 -16.31 10.78 4.00
CA VAL A 143 -16.01 9.52 4.69
C VAL A 143 -16.45 9.55 6.16
N LYS A 144 -16.12 10.61 6.88
CA LYS A 144 -16.47 10.75 8.30
C LYS A 144 -17.98 10.60 8.52
N THR A 145 -18.79 11.36 7.78
CA THR A 145 -20.25 11.33 7.86
C THR A 145 -20.81 9.96 7.46
N ILE A 146 -20.27 9.35 6.40
CA ILE A 146 -20.70 8.02 5.94
C ILE A 146 -20.48 6.98 7.03
N LEU A 147 -19.28 6.92 7.61
CA LEU A 147 -18.94 5.93 8.63
C LEU A 147 -19.70 6.14 9.94
N GLU A 148 -19.89 7.39 10.36
CA GLU A 148 -20.75 7.74 11.51
C GLU A 148 -22.20 7.30 11.29
N THR A 149 -22.68 7.34 10.05
CA THR A 149 -24.03 6.88 9.69
C THR A 149 -24.14 5.36 9.70
N CYS A 150 -23.09 4.63 9.26
CA CYS A 150 -23.11 3.17 9.21
C CYS A 150 -23.17 2.49 10.59
N GLN A 151 -22.63 3.12 11.65
CA GLN A 151 -22.64 2.62 13.03
C GLN A 151 -22.22 1.15 13.19
N LYS A 152 -21.25 0.68 12.38
CA LYS A 152 -20.80 -0.73 12.38
C LYS A 152 -19.42 -0.85 13.01
N ALA A 153 -19.29 -1.68 14.04
CA ALA A 153 -18.00 -1.96 14.66
C ALA A 153 -17.20 -2.97 13.80
N THR A 154 -16.51 -2.49 12.77
CA THR A 154 -15.69 -3.33 11.87
C THR A 154 -14.24 -3.44 12.30
N GLY A 155 -13.79 -2.68 13.30
CA GLY A 155 -12.37 -2.68 13.67
C GLY A 155 -11.43 -2.02 12.65
N ALA A 156 -11.97 -1.44 11.58
CA ALA A 156 -11.21 -0.56 10.71
C ALA A 156 -10.73 0.66 11.50
N ARG A 157 -9.55 1.14 11.16
CA ARG A 157 -9.00 2.37 11.71
C ARG A 157 -8.85 3.38 10.60
N VAL A 158 -9.32 4.60 10.85
CA VAL A 158 -9.40 5.65 9.82
C VAL A 158 -8.64 6.88 10.30
N LEU A 159 -7.66 7.30 9.50
CA LEU A 159 -6.89 8.52 9.70
C LEU A 159 -7.25 9.52 8.60
N TYR A 160 -7.25 10.81 8.94
CA TYR A 160 -7.62 11.90 8.05
C TYR A 160 -6.50 12.93 8.05
N SER A 161 -6.13 13.42 6.87
CA SER A 161 -5.18 14.52 6.70
C SER A 161 -5.38 15.16 5.33
N ASP A 162 -5.12 16.46 5.20
CA ASP A 162 -5.06 17.17 3.93
C ASP A 162 -3.62 17.25 3.37
N ASP A 163 -2.62 16.77 4.13
CA ASP A 163 -1.22 16.73 3.74
C ASP A 163 -0.77 15.28 3.42
N PRO A 164 -0.33 15.01 2.17
CA PRO A 164 0.08 13.66 1.77
C PRO A 164 1.28 13.10 2.56
N GLN A 165 2.22 13.94 2.99
CA GLN A 165 3.40 13.49 3.74
C GLN A 165 2.99 13.03 5.13
N GLN A 166 2.21 13.85 5.83
CA GLN A 166 1.73 13.56 7.17
C GLN A 166 0.86 12.30 7.15
N LEU A 167 -0.06 12.19 6.18
CA LEU A 167 -0.94 11.03 6.05
C LEU A 167 -0.15 9.72 5.93
N VAL A 168 0.84 9.67 5.03
CA VAL A 168 1.67 8.47 4.83
C VAL A 168 2.49 8.16 6.08
N THR A 169 3.04 9.18 6.73
CA THR A 169 3.86 9.03 7.94
C THR A 169 3.04 8.40 9.08
N ASP A 170 1.87 8.95 9.36
CA ASP A 170 1.00 8.51 10.46
C ASP A 170 0.44 7.10 10.21
N LEU A 171 0.05 6.81 8.97
CA LEU A 171 -0.42 5.47 8.59
C LEU A 171 0.66 4.42 8.78
N LEU A 172 1.90 4.72 8.42
CA LEU A 172 3.02 3.80 8.62
C LEU A 172 3.37 3.61 10.09
N GLU A 173 3.26 4.66 10.90
CA GLU A 173 3.44 4.56 12.34
C GLU A 173 2.37 3.64 12.94
N VAL A 174 1.09 3.93 12.71
CA VAL A 174 -0.05 3.12 13.20
C VAL A 174 0.04 1.68 12.71
N TYR A 175 0.45 1.46 11.47
CA TYR A 175 0.64 0.11 10.95
C TYR A 175 1.67 -0.66 11.78
N ARG A 176 2.84 -0.05 12.04
CA ARG A 176 3.97 -0.70 12.73
C ARG A 176 3.69 -0.94 14.21
N THR A 177 2.97 -0.04 14.87
CA THR A 177 2.74 -0.10 16.32
C THR A 177 1.49 -0.89 16.69
N GLU A 178 0.44 -0.84 15.86
CA GLU A 178 -0.89 -1.28 16.28
C GLU A 178 -1.59 -2.22 15.29
N HIS A 179 -1.44 -2.02 13.98
CA HIS A 179 -2.29 -2.71 12.98
C HIS A 179 -1.69 -3.99 12.38
N PHE A 180 -0.36 -4.11 12.27
CA PHE A 180 0.28 -5.20 11.51
C PHE A 180 -0.09 -6.63 11.95
N ARG A 181 -0.59 -6.80 13.19
CA ARG A 181 -0.98 -8.11 13.76
C ARG A 181 -2.44 -8.49 13.51
N HIS A 182 -3.28 -7.54 13.11
CA HIS A 182 -4.72 -7.76 12.88
C HIS A 182 -5.19 -7.08 11.59
N PRO A 183 -4.66 -7.50 10.41
CA PRO A 183 -4.90 -6.80 9.15
C PRO A 183 -6.35 -6.88 8.65
N SER A 184 -7.18 -7.72 9.26
CA SER A 184 -8.63 -7.78 9.00
C SER A 184 -9.41 -8.31 10.20
N VAL A 185 -10.73 -8.07 10.20
CA VAL A 185 -11.67 -8.67 11.18
C VAL A 185 -11.59 -10.18 11.26
N PHE A 186 -11.24 -10.85 10.17
CA PHE A 186 -11.13 -12.31 10.09
C PHE A 186 -9.91 -12.86 10.84
N CYS A 187 -8.98 -11.99 11.26
CA CYS A 187 -7.82 -12.38 12.04
C CYS A 187 -8.05 -12.27 13.56
N ARG A 188 -9.21 -11.78 14.00
CA ARG A 188 -9.56 -11.71 15.44
C ARG A 188 -9.93 -13.11 15.94
N GLY A 189 -9.25 -13.59 16.98
CA GLY A 189 -9.49 -14.91 17.60
C GLY A 189 -8.55 -16.03 17.15
N ASN A 190 -7.63 -15.78 16.21
CA ASN A 190 -6.49 -16.68 16.00
C ASN A 190 -5.41 -16.38 17.05
N GLU A 191 -5.48 -17.09 18.18
CA GLU A 191 -4.36 -17.21 19.14
C GLU A 191 -3.20 -18.06 18.57
N HIS A 192 -3.41 -18.68 17.41
CA HIS A 192 -2.35 -19.34 16.68
C HIS A 192 -1.38 -18.27 16.20
N GLU A 193 -0.19 -18.26 16.81
CA GLU A 193 0.97 -17.66 16.16
C GLU A 193 0.99 -18.15 14.70
N PRO A 194 1.27 -17.26 13.73
CA PRO A 194 1.52 -17.72 12.37
C PRO A 194 2.52 -18.88 12.44
N MET A 195 2.48 -19.83 11.49
CA MET A 195 3.52 -20.86 11.35
C MET A 195 4.86 -20.26 10.90
N LEU A 196 5.31 -19.20 11.58
CA LEU A 196 6.67 -18.76 11.81
C LEU A 196 7.13 -19.25 13.20
N SER A 197 6.55 -20.33 13.73
CA SER A 197 7.09 -20.97 14.93
C SER A 197 8.35 -21.75 14.56
N GLY A 198 9.51 -21.17 14.89
CA GLY A 198 10.74 -21.91 15.13
C GLY A 198 11.67 -22.16 13.94
N ALA A 199 11.76 -21.28 12.94
CA ALA A 199 12.94 -21.29 12.09
C ALA A 199 14.10 -20.66 12.88
N GLU A 200 15.00 -21.47 13.45
CA GLU A 200 16.32 -20.98 13.86
C GLU A 200 16.92 -20.14 12.73
N GLY A 201 17.39 -18.94 13.03
CA GLY A 201 17.90 -18.04 11.99
C GLY A 201 18.20 -16.64 12.48
N LYS A 202 19.04 -15.92 11.73
CA LYS A 202 19.34 -14.51 12.00
C LYS A 202 18.33 -13.64 11.24
N ARG A 203 17.88 -12.54 11.85
CA ARG A 203 16.97 -11.59 11.19
C ARG A 203 17.73 -10.73 10.18
N ASP A 204 17.16 -10.59 8.99
CA ASP A 204 17.58 -9.62 7.98
C ASP A 204 17.35 -8.19 8.51
N ALA A 205 18.41 -7.40 8.58
CA ALA A 205 18.37 -6.05 9.16
C ALA A 205 17.56 -5.03 8.35
N VAL A 206 17.22 -5.32 7.09
CA VAL A 206 16.44 -4.42 6.24
C VAL A 206 14.95 -4.73 6.34
N CYS A 207 14.58 -6.01 6.25
CA CYS A 207 13.16 -6.39 6.14
C CYS A 207 12.59 -7.16 7.33
N GLY A 208 13.42 -7.54 8.31
CA GLY A 208 13.02 -8.28 9.50
C GLY A 208 12.74 -9.76 9.29
N MET A 209 12.92 -10.28 8.06
CA MET A 209 12.70 -11.69 7.73
C MET A 209 13.77 -12.57 8.41
N THR A 210 13.34 -13.67 9.03
CA THR A 210 14.27 -14.67 9.58
C THR A 210 14.92 -15.45 8.46
N VAL A 211 16.25 -15.45 8.42
CA VAL A 211 17.07 -16.19 7.45
C VAL A 211 17.64 -17.44 8.12
N PRO A 212 17.24 -18.65 7.68
CA PRO A 212 17.76 -19.89 8.24
C PRO A 212 19.28 -20.03 8.03
N PRO A 213 19.99 -20.77 8.91
CA PRO A 213 21.39 -21.10 8.72
C PRO A 213 21.67 -21.65 7.33
N GLY A 214 22.66 -21.09 6.63
CA GLY A 214 23.08 -21.54 5.30
C GLY A 214 22.19 -21.07 4.14
N GLN A 215 21.06 -20.40 4.39
CA GLN A 215 20.13 -19.92 3.35
C GLN A 215 20.23 -18.42 3.08
N ALA A 216 21.26 -17.75 3.62
CA ALA A 216 21.49 -16.34 3.35
C ALA A 216 21.84 -16.12 1.87
N ALA A 217 21.03 -15.31 1.17
CA ALA A 217 21.33 -14.89 -0.19
C ALA A 217 22.58 -14.01 -0.26
N ALA A 218 22.87 -13.28 0.83
CA ALA A 218 24.09 -12.50 1.00
C ALA A 218 24.43 -12.33 2.48
N ARG A 219 25.70 -12.00 2.74
CA ARG A 219 26.22 -11.68 4.07
C ARG A 219 27.04 -10.40 4.02
N ARG A 220 27.01 -9.60 5.08
CA ARG A 220 27.87 -8.42 5.27
C ARG A 220 28.42 -8.42 6.69
N LYS A 221 29.65 -7.98 6.84
CA LYS A 221 30.26 -7.73 8.14
C LYS A 221 30.45 -6.24 8.31
N ARG A 222 29.93 -5.67 9.40
CA ARG A 222 30.20 -4.29 9.82
C ARG A 222 30.62 -4.34 11.27
N GLU A 223 31.78 -3.77 11.56
CA GLU A 223 32.42 -3.90 12.87
C GLU A 223 32.58 -5.39 13.25
N GLU A 224 32.04 -5.79 14.40
CA GLU A 224 32.06 -7.19 14.88
C GLU A 224 30.75 -7.96 14.59
N VAL A 225 29.75 -7.31 13.97
CA VAL A 225 28.44 -7.92 13.71
C VAL A 225 28.35 -8.42 12.27
N GLU A 226 27.94 -9.68 12.12
CA GLU A 226 27.62 -10.30 10.83
C GLU A 226 26.11 -10.23 10.56
N TYR A 227 25.76 -9.54 9.48
CA TYR A 227 24.41 -9.39 8.94
C TYR A 227 24.17 -10.41 7.82
N VAL A 228 22.98 -11.00 7.83
CA VAL A 228 22.51 -11.92 6.78
C VAL A 228 21.33 -11.31 6.06
N PHE A 229 21.17 -11.63 4.78
CA PHE A 229 20.08 -11.07 3.97
C PHE A 229 19.28 -12.16 3.27
N CYS A 230 17.95 -12.01 3.27
CA CYS A 230 17.03 -12.94 2.63
C CYS A 230 17.05 -12.82 1.10
N SER A 231 17.57 -11.72 0.57
CA SER A 231 17.68 -11.44 -0.86
C SER A 231 18.86 -10.51 -1.16
N LEU A 232 19.34 -10.54 -2.41
CA LEU A 232 20.37 -9.61 -2.89
C LEU A 232 19.91 -8.15 -2.74
N ARG A 233 18.63 -7.87 -3.00
CA ARG A 233 18.03 -6.53 -2.86
C ARG A 233 18.11 -6.00 -1.43
N CYS A 234 17.93 -6.84 -0.41
CA CYS A 234 18.10 -6.41 0.98
C CYS A 234 19.57 -6.10 1.29
N ALA A 235 20.51 -6.88 0.76
CA ALA A 235 21.93 -6.57 0.89
C ALA A 235 22.32 -5.26 0.19
N GLU A 236 21.80 -5.00 -1.01
CA GLU A 236 22.01 -3.75 -1.75
C GLU A 236 21.47 -2.53 -0.98
N LYS A 237 20.23 -2.60 -0.48
CA LYS A 237 19.65 -1.54 0.36
C LYS A 237 20.48 -1.26 1.62
N PHE A 238 20.98 -2.33 2.24
CA PHE A 238 21.87 -2.20 3.39
C PHE A 238 23.21 -1.55 3.01
N ASP A 239 23.77 -1.89 1.85
CA ASP A 239 25.01 -1.30 1.35
C ASP A 239 24.85 0.19 1.00
N GLU A 240 23.70 0.58 0.45
CA GLU A 240 23.37 1.98 0.11
C GLU A 240 23.16 2.87 1.34
N ARG A 241 22.46 2.37 2.37
CA ARG A 241 22.08 3.17 3.54
C ARG A 241 22.31 2.43 4.87
N PRO A 242 23.55 2.01 5.19
CA PRO A 242 23.81 1.12 6.32
C PRO A 242 23.39 1.72 7.67
N ARG A 243 23.66 3.01 7.91
CA ARG A 243 23.34 3.69 9.19
C ARG A 243 21.86 3.54 9.59
N ARG A 244 20.94 3.58 8.61
CA ARG A 244 19.49 3.46 8.83
C ARG A 244 19.10 2.12 9.49
N TYR A 245 19.89 1.07 9.26
CA TYR A 245 19.58 -0.30 9.70
C TYR A 245 20.45 -0.75 10.87
N LEU A 246 21.46 0.04 11.24
CA LEU A 246 22.34 -0.25 12.37
C LEU A 246 21.74 0.24 13.70
N GLU A 247 20.93 1.32 13.66
CA GLU A 247 20.33 1.96 14.84
C GLU A 247 19.22 1.14 15.53
N SER A 248 18.73 0.06 14.91
CA SER A 248 17.66 -0.78 15.47
C SER A 248 18.16 -2.03 16.24
N THR A 249 19.47 -2.12 16.55
CA THR A 249 20.06 -3.32 17.14
C THR A 249 20.87 -3.09 18.43
N THR A 250 20.89 -1.86 18.96
CA THR A 250 21.37 -1.60 20.32
C THR A 250 20.24 -1.85 21.31
N GLU A 251 20.28 -3.06 21.88
CA GLU A 251 19.56 -3.61 23.04
C GLU A 251 18.03 -3.82 22.92
#